data_AF-T1GLP0-F1
#
_entry.id   AF-T1GLP0-F1
#
_cell.length_a   1.000
_cell.length_b   1.000
_cell.length_c   1.000
_cell.angle_alpha   90.00
_cell.angle_beta   90.00
_cell.angle_gamma   90.00
#
_symmetry.space_group_name_H-M   'P 1'
#
loop_
_entity.id
_entity.type
_entity.pdbx_description
1 polymer ?
#
loop_
_entity_poly.entity_id
_entity_poly.type
_entity_poly.pdbx_seq_one_letter_code
_entity_poly.pdbx_strand_id
1 'polypeptide(L)' 'MEIRHIFHTFVITLVLLIKTTKPHNSCGLYGEPPCIFVPAPPGQTPHCARPGTTFCEHVANYPAE' A
#
# COMPACT_ATOMS: atom_id res chain seq x y z
N MET A 1 -35.59 8.40 33.78
CA MET A 1 -34.61 7.37 33.35
C MET A 1 -34.22 7.50 31.88
N GLU A 2 -34.83 8.42 31.13
CA GLU A 2 -34.62 8.60 29.69
C GLU A 2 -33.32 9.35 29.33
N ILE A 3 -33.00 10.44 30.06
CA ILE A 3 -31.87 11.34 29.75
C ILE A 3 -30.52 10.60 29.84
N ARG A 4 -30.38 9.67 30.80
CA ARG A 4 -29.16 8.86 30.97
C ARG A 4 -28.95 7.88 29.82
N HIS A 5 -30.03 7.28 29.31
CA HIS A 5 -29.95 6.39 28.15
C HIS A 5 -29.66 7.17 26.87
N ILE A 6 -30.30 8.32 26.68
CA ILE A 6 -30.05 9.22 25.53
C ILE A 6 -28.58 9.68 25.50
N PHE A 7 -28.02 10.02 26.66
CA PHE A 7 -26.61 10.41 26.75
C PHE A 7 -25.69 9.23 26.40
N HIS A 8 -25.99 8.04 26.92
CA HIS A 8 -25.18 6.84 26.67
C HIS A 8 -25.21 6.43 25.20
N THR A 9 -26.38 6.46 24.56
CA THR A 9 -26.52 6.12 23.14
C THR A 9 -25.79 7.15 22.27
N PHE A 10 -25.94 8.44 22.57
CA PHE A 10 -25.23 9.51 21.86
C PHE A 10 -23.70 9.34 21.94
N VAL A 11 -23.16 9.05 23.13
CA VAL A 11 -21.73 8.82 23.33
C VAL A 11 -21.25 7.59 22.56
N ILE A 12 -22.02 6.49 22.58
CA ILE A 12 -21.67 5.26 21.85
C ILE A 12 -21.66 5.50 20.33
N THR A 13 -22.70 6.16 19.81
CA THR A 13 -22.79 6.48 18.37
C THR A 13 -21.65 7.42 17.95
N LEU A 14 -21.31 8.42 18.77
CA LEU A 14 -20.20 9.32 18.52
C LEU A 14 -18.87 8.55 18.45
N VAL A 15 -18.60 7.65 19.41
CA VAL A 15 -17.37 6.84 19.46
C VAL A 15 -17.25 5.90 18.26
N LEU A 16 -18.35 5.32 17.78
CA LEU A 16 -18.36 4.46 16.60
C LEU A 16 -18.05 5.22 15.30
N LEU A 17 -18.49 6.48 15.18
CA LEU A 17 -18.21 7.31 14.00
C LEU A 17 -16.71 7.64 13.86
N ILE A 18 -15.98 7.79 14.96
CA ILE A 18 -14.54 8.11 14.96
C ILE A 18 -13.64 6.93 14.56
N LYS A 19 -14.18 5.70 14.47
CA LYS A 19 -13.41 4.46 14.26
C LYS A 19 -13.22 4.07 12.79
N THR A 20 -13.60 4.92 11.82
CA THR A 20 -13.72 4.52 10.41
C THR A 20 -12.64 5.07 9.48
N THR A 21 -11.48 5.49 9.99
CA THR A 21 -10.32 5.80 9.14
C THR A 21 -9.39 4.59 9.08
N LYS A 22 -9.56 3.76 8.03
CA LYS A 22 -8.44 2.90 7.60
C LYS A 22 -7.30 3.86 7.23
N PRO A 23 -6.11 3.78 7.85
CA PRO A 23 -4.99 4.55 7.36
C PRO A 23 -4.78 4.12 5.91
N HIS A 24 -4.96 5.05 4.98
CA HIS A 24 -4.41 4.90 3.65
C HIS A 24 -2.90 4.92 3.87
N ASN A 25 -2.26 3.76 3.86
CA ASN A 25 -0.81 3.64 4.04
C ASN A 25 -0.13 4.27 2.82
N SER A 26 -0.09 5.60 2.79
CA SER A 26 0.83 6.35 1.95
C SER A 26 2.22 6.00 2.45
N CYS A 27 2.90 5.12 1.72
CA CYS A 27 4.29 4.86 2.00
C CYS A 27 5.10 6.11 1.64
N GLY A 28 5.85 6.61 2.62
CA GLY A 28 6.72 7.75 2.47
C GLY A 28 7.97 7.41 1.65
N LEU A 29 9.12 7.92 2.11
CA LEU A 29 10.40 7.62 1.47
C LEU A 29 10.74 6.13 1.55
N TYR A 30 11.56 5.66 0.61
CA TYR A 30 12.06 4.29 0.61
C TYR A 30 12.73 3.96 1.95
N GLY A 31 12.21 2.94 2.66
CA GLY A 31 12.72 2.50 3.96
C GLY A 31 12.04 3.13 5.18
N GLU A 32 11.06 4.02 5.02
CA GLU A 32 10.37 4.64 6.15
C GLU A 32 9.32 3.71 6.78
N PRO A 33 9.36 3.44 8.09
CA PRO A 33 8.32 2.68 8.76
C PRO A 33 6.97 3.43 8.72
N PRO A 34 5.82 2.73 8.60
CA PRO A 34 5.64 1.29 8.77
C PRO A 34 5.72 0.49 7.47
N CYS A 35 6.21 1.07 6.37
CA CYS A 35 6.20 0.43 5.07
C CYS A 35 7.30 -0.62 4.96
N ILE A 36 6.94 -1.85 5.31
CA ILE A 36 7.77 -3.02 5.03
C ILE A 36 7.99 -3.08 3.52
N PHE A 37 9.25 -3.10 3.11
CA PHE A 37 9.61 -3.32 1.72
C PHE A 37 9.08 -4.68 1.28
N VAL A 38 8.01 -4.67 0.48
CA VAL A 38 7.53 -5.85 -0.22
C VAL A 38 8.20 -5.82 -1.59
N PRO A 39 9.02 -6.81 -1.96
CA PRO A 39 9.53 -6.91 -3.31
C PRO A 39 8.37 -6.86 -4.31
N ALA A 40 8.58 -6.18 -5.43
CA ALA A 40 7.61 -6.21 -6.51
C ALA A 40 7.34 -7.68 -6.91
N PRO A 41 6.12 -8.02 -7.34
CA PRO A 41 5.84 -9.33 -7.92
C PRO A 41 6.83 -9.63 -9.06
N PRO A 42 7.14 -10.92 -9.32
CA PRO A 42 7.96 -11.28 -10.46
C PRO A 42 7.40 -10.67 -11.75
N GLY A 43 8.23 -9.90 -12.45
CA GLY A 43 7.89 -9.38 -13.75
C GLY A 43 7.85 -10.49 -14.81
N GLN A 44 7.30 -10.16 -15.98
CA GLN A 44 7.34 -11.08 -17.12
C GLN A 44 8.71 -10.99 -17.81
N THR A 45 9.34 -12.14 -18.02
CA THR A 45 10.60 -12.21 -18.78
C THR A 45 10.37 -11.69 -20.20
N PRO A 46 11.15 -10.72 -20.68
CA PRO A 46 11.00 -10.18 -22.02
C PRO A 46 11.37 -11.22 -23.08
N HIS A 47 10.77 -11.09 -24.27
CA HIS A 47 11.04 -11.99 -25.40
C HIS A 47 12.51 -12.01 -25.85
N CYS A 48 13.26 -10.94 -25.60
CA CYS A 48 14.68 -10.86 -25.95
C CYS A 48 15.63 -11.55 -24.95
N ALA A 49 15.12 -12.06 -23.82
CA ALA A 49 15.96 -12.79 -22.87
C ALA A 49 16.41 -14.13 -23.45
N ARG A 50 17.68 -14.47 -23.25
CA ARG A 50 18.24 -15.78 -23.64
C ARG A 50 17.81 -16.87 -22.65
N PRO A 51 17.77 -18.15 -23.06
CA PRO A 51 17.50 -19.26 -22.14
C PRO A 51 18.41 -19.20 -20.89
N GLY A 52 17.81 -19.26 -19.71
CA GLY A 52 18.53 -19.14 -18.43
C GLY A 52 18.74 -17.71 -17.92
N THR A 53 18.22 -16.70 -18.62
CA THR A 53 18.30 -15.29 -18.21
C THR A 53 16.91 -14.64 -18.11
N THR A 54 16.82 -13.54 -17.35
CA THR A 54 15.60 -12.73 -17.18
C THR A 54 15.75 -11.31 -17.74
N PHE A 55 16.88 -11.03 -18.40
CA PHE A 55 17.22 -9.72 -18.94
C PHE A 55 17.66 -9.85 -20.40
N CYS A 56 17.57 -8.75 -21.15
CA CYS A 56 18.10 -8.67 -22.50
C CYS A 56 19.53 -8.14 -22.46
N GLU A 57 20.44 -8.78 -23.19
CA GLU A 57 21.85 -8.38 -23.26
C GLU A 57 22.02 -6.96 -23.83
N HIS A 58 21.13 -6.56 -24.72
CA HIS A 58 21.05 -5.20 -25.23
C HIS A 58 19.64 -4.65 -24.99
N VAL A 59 19.55 -3.57 -24.23
CA VAL A 59 18.28 -2.90 -23.95
C VAL A 59 18.07 -1.86 -25.05
N ALA A 60 17.19 -2.16 -26.00
CA ALA A 60 16.94 -1.27 -27.15
C ALA A 60 16.43 0.12 -26.76
N ASN A 61 15.87 0.27 -25.55
CA ASN A 61 15.27 1.50 -25.06
C ASN A 61 15.76 1.80 -23.64
N TYR A 62 17.08 1.77 -23.44
CA TYR A 62 17.65 2.35 -22.23
C TYR A 62 17.59 3.87 -22.38
N PRO A 63 17.18 4.64 -21.35
CA PRO A 63 17.29 6.09 -21.39
C PRO A 63 18.78 6.43 -21.58
N ALA A 64 19.14 6.81 -22.79
CA ALA A 64 20.32 7.64 -22.98
C ALA A 64 19.96 8.99 -22.38
N GLU A 65 20.83 9.49 -21.52
CA GLU A 65 20.70 10.75 -20.76
C GLU A 65 19.94 11.88 -21.47
#